data_AF-A0A8T6Y8N5-F1
#
_entry.id   AF-A0A8T6Y8N5-F1
#
_cell.length_a   1.000
_cell.length_b   1.000
_cell.length_c   1.000
_cell.angle_alpha   90.00
_cell.angle_beta   90.00
_cell.angle_gamma   90.00
#
_symmetry.space_group_name_H-M   'P 1'
#
loop_
_entity.id
_entity.type
_entity.pdbx_description
1 polymer ?
#
loop_
_entity_poly.entity_id
_entity_poly.type
_entity_poly.pdbx_seq_one_letter_code
_entity_poly.pdbx_strand_id
1 'polypeptide(L)' 'MTIIDIYHAATCLQEGAILITNDRHFDKINDEKIIEVWSISKAIEEFEI' A
#
# COMPACT_ATOMS: atom_id res chain seq x y z
N MET A 1 4.38 -12.25 -2.31
CA MET A 1 4.37 -11.37 -3.48
C MET A 1 4.00 -12.16 -4.73
N THR A 2 2.74 -12.04 -5.15
CA THR A 2 2.16 -12.60 -6.38
C THR A 2 2.25 -11.58 -7.52
N ILE A 3 1.86 -11.97 -8.74
CA ILE A 3 1.80 -11.02 -9.87
C ILE A 3 0.78 -9.90 -9.64
N ILE A 4 -0.32 -10.19 -8.94
CA ILE A 4 -1.36 -9.20 -8.61
C ILE A 4 -0.78 -8.15 -7.66
N ASP A 5 0.05 -8.57 -6.70
CA ASP A 5 0.71 -7.64 -5.78
C ASP A 5 1.63 -6.67 -6.53
N ILE A 6 2.35 -7.17 -7.55
CA ILE A 6 3.19 -6.33 -8.41
C ILE A 6 2.33 -5.32 -9.18
N TYR A 7 1.21 -5.73 -9.76
CA TYR A 7 0.32 -4.82 -10.48
C TYR A 7 -0.26 -3.72 -9.57
N HIS A 8 -0.71 -4.07 -8.37
CA HIS A 8 -1.20 -3.08 -7.41
C HIS A 8 -0.10 -2.11 -6.99
N ALA A 9 1.09 -2.61 -6.64
CA ALA A 9 2.22 -1.77 -6.27
C ALA A 9 2.68 -0.85 -7.42
N ALA A 10 2.78 -1.37 -8.64
CA ALA A 10 3.15 -0.60 -9.82
C ALA A 10 2.11 0.48 -10.14
N THR A 11 0.82 0.18 -9.99
CA THR A 11 -0.26 1.15 -10.18
C THR A 11 -0.16 2.28 -9.15
N CYS A 12 0.01 1.94 -7.86
CA CYS A 12 0.19 2.93 -6.80
C CYS A 12 1.42 3.80 -7.02
N LEU A 13 2.53 3.19 -7.47
CA LEU A 13 3.75 3.93 -7.81
C LEU A 13 3.53 4.90 -8.97
N GLN A 14 2.85 4.45 -10.03
CA GLN A 14 2.59 5.28 -11.22
C GLN A 14 1.68 6.47 -10.90
N GLU A 15 0.61 6.24 -10.12
CA GLU A 15 -0.40 7.25 -9.82
C GLU A 15 -0.06 8.10 -8.57
N GLY A 16 1.02 7.77 -7.85
CA GLY A 16 1.36 8.40 -6.58
C GLY A 16 0.32 8.14 -5.48
N ALA A 17 -0.34 6.98 -5.53
CA ALA A 17 -1.43 6.62 -4.63
C ALA A 17 -0.92 5.83 -3.41
N ILE A 18 -1.68 5.92 -2.31
CA ILE A 18 -1.47 5.11 -1.09
C ILE A 18 -2.17 3.76 -1.26
N LEU A 19 -1.46 2.67 -1.05
CA LEU A 19 -2.04 1.32 -1.05
C LEU A 19 -2.62 1.00 0.33
N ILE A 20 -3.93 0.84 0.44
CA ILE A 20 -4.58 0.44 1.70
C ILE A 20 -4.72 -1.09 1.74
N THR A 21 -3.96 -1.75 2.61
CA THR A 21 -4.00 -3.21 2.80
C THR A 21 -3.39 -3.63 4.13
N ASN A 22 -3.84 -4.77 4.69
CA ASN A 22 -3.21 -5.41 5.85
C ASN A 22 -2.30 -6.59 5.44
N ASP A 23 -2.06 -6.78 4.14
CA ASP A 23 -1.19 -7.83 3.64
C ASP A 23 0.30 -7.47 3.84
N ARG A 24 1.01 -8.30 4.60
CA ARG A 24 2.43 -8.14 4.92
C ARG A 24 3.36 -8.36 3.73
N HIS A 25 2.85 -8.81 2.58
CA HIS A 25 3.63 -8.85 1.35
C HIS A 25 4.19 -7.48 0.94
N PHE A 26 3.57 -6.39 1.38
CA PHE A 26 3.97 -5.02 1.03
C PHE A 26 4.83 -4.32 2.10
N ASP A 27 5.13 -4.96 3.23
CA ASP A 27 5.91 -4.33 4.31
C ASP A 27 7.27 -3.84 3.80
N LYS A 28 7.99 -4.69 3.05
CA LYS A 28 9.32 -4.35 2.53
C LYS A 28 9.30 -3.16 1.55
N ILE A 29 8.30 -3.09 0.67
CA ILE A 29 8.22 -2.00 -0.33
C ILE A 29 7.82 -0.67 0.32
N ASN A 30 7.06 -0.72 1.42
CA ASN A 30 6.74 0.43 2.27
C ASN A 30 7.96 0.89 3.08
N ASP A 31 8.70 -0.05 3.68
CA ASP A 31 9.93 0.25 4.45
C ASP A 31 11.02 0.88 3.57
N GLU A 32 11.13 0.43 2.34
CA GLU A 32 12.01 1.00 1.31
C GLU A 32 11.46 2.32 0.73
N LYS A 33 10.27 2.77 1.16
CA LYS A 33 9.58 4.00 0.73
C LYS A 33 9.36 4.10 -0.78
N ILE A 34 9.20 2.95 -1.43
CA ILE A 34 8.94 2.89 -2.88
C ILE A 34 7.48 3.28 -3.14
N ILE A 35 6.54 2.77 -2.33
CA ILE A 35 5.15 3.22 -2.28
C ILE A 35 4.75 3.42 -0.82
N GLU A 36 3.72 4.22 -0.56
CA GLU A 36 3.13 4.34 0.76
C GLU A 36 2.03 3.29 0.95
N VAL A 37 2.10 2.55 2.06
CA VAL A 37 1.14 1.49 2.39
C VAL A 37 0.53 1.76 3.75
N TRP A 38 -0.79 1.80 3.83
CA TRP A 38 -1.54 1.98 5.07
C TRP A 38 -2.29 0.72 5.43
N SER A 39 -2.35 0.42 6.73
CA SER A 39 -3.32 -0.54 7.23
C SER A 39 -4.73 0.02 7.07
N ILE A 40 -5.72 -0.87 7.02
CA ILE A 40 -7.14 -0.45 6.96
C ILE A 40 -7.51 0.40 8.18
N SER A 41 -7.00 0.04 9.37
CA SER A 41 -7.23 0.81 10.60
C SER A 41 -6.67 2.23 10.51
N LYS A 42 -5.46 2.39 9.95
CA LYS A 42 -4.87 3.72 9.73
C LYS A 42 -5.72 4.54 8.75
N ALA A 43 -6.17 3.93 7.65
CA ALA A 43 -7.02 4.63 6.70
C ALA A 43 -8.32 5.12 7.33
N ILE A 44 -8.97 4.29 8.15
CA ILE A 44 -10.17 4.68 8.91
C ILE A 44 -9.89 5.88 9.83
N GLU A 45 -8.80 5.84 10.59
CA GLU A 45 -8.40 6.92 11.49
C GLU A 45 -8.14 8.24 10.74
N GLU A 46 -7.43 8.19 9.63
CA GLU A 46 -7.06 9.36 8.83
C GLU A 46 -8.26 9.97 8.06
N PHE A 47 -9.24 9.14 7.68
CA PHE A 47 -10.42 9.61 6.95
C PHE A 47 -11.65 9.87 7.83
N GLU A 48 -11.57 9.64 9.14
CA GLU A 48 -12.68 9.78 10.10
C GLU A 48 -13.97 9.01 9.68
N ILE A 49 -13.82 7.82 9.08
CA ILE A 49 -14.95 7.00 8.56
C ILE A 49 -15.30 5.84 9.49
#